data_AF-A0A3C0JDU7-F1
#
_entry.id   AF-A0A3C0JDU7-F1
#
_cell.length_a   1.000
_cell.length_b   1.000
_cell.length_c   1.000
_cell.angle_alpha   90.00
_cell.angle_beta   90.00
_cell.angle_gamma   90.00
#
_symmetry.space_group_name_H-M   'P 1'
#
loop_
_entity.id
_entity.type
_entity.pdbx_description
1 polymer ?
#
loop_
_entity_poly.entity_id
_entity_poly.type
_entity_poly.pdbx_seq_one_letter_code
_entity_poly.pdbx_strand_id
1 'polypeptide(L)'
;QWWEEDVERFRTEAAKKWVSLNEADRRAERDKQDAQRKERQAMRKQLGLALDPLADDGADDGLAYSERDIVKDAAREKLADERPDPLLRESAAILGDAIGLLAQDRPLSAQVLPKSTGPGRWAD
;
A
#
# COMPACT_ATOMS: atom_id res chain seq x y z
N GLN A 1 -1.37 11.37 -2.20
CA GLN A 1 -0.49 12.18 -1.35
C GLN A 1 0.58 11.35 -0.62
N TRP A 2 0.27 10.60 0.46
CA TRP A 2 1.34 9.89 1.21
C TRP A 2 2.18 8.89 0.40
N TRP A 3 1.56 8.22 -0.58
CA TRP A 3 2.26 7.30 -1.47
C TRP A 3 3.36 7.98 -2.29
N GLU A 4 3.10 9.18 -2.82
CA GLU A 4 4.07 9.93 -3.61
C GLU A 4 5.25 10.37 -2.75
N GLU A 5 4.98 10.90 -1.56
CA GLU A 5 5.99 11.25 -0.55
C GLU A 5 6.86 10.02 -0.19
N ASP A 6 6.25 8.84 -0.05
CA ASP A 6 6.96 7.61 0.27
C ASP A 6 7.84 7.14 -0.87
N VAL A 7 7.38 7.25 -2.12
CA VAL A 7 8.18 6.93 -3.32
C VAL A 7 9.37 7.87 -3.46
N GLU A 8 9.17 9.17 -3.22
CA GLU A 8 10.26 10.14 -3.24
C GLU A 8 11.29 9.86 -2.14
N ARG A 9 10.83 9.66 -0.90
CA ARG A 9 11.71 9.29 0.22
C ARG A 9 12.50 8.04 -0.12
N PHE A 10 11.83 6.99 -0.60
CA PHE A 10 12.49 5.74 -1.01
C PHE A 10 13.57 5.98 -2.06
N ARG A 11 13.30 6.79 -3.10
CA ARG A 11 14.31 7.11 -4.13
C ARG A 11 15.51 7.84 -3.53
N THR A 12 15.28 8.79 -2.62
CA THR A 12 16.38 9.51 -1.95
C THR A 12 17.20 8.62 -1.04
N GLU A 13 16.57 7.71 -0.31
CA GLU A 13 17.24 6.76 0.59
C GLU A 13 17.98 5.68 -0.19
N ALA A 14 17.39 5.13 -1.25
CA ALA A 14 18.03 4.16 -2.14
C ALA A 14 19.28 4.72 -2.83
N ALA A 15 19.30 6.04 -3.11
CA ALA A 15 20.48 6.72 -3.63
C ALA A 15 21.63 6.82 -2.61
N LYS A 16 21.31 6.82 -1.30
CA LYS A 16 22.31 6.79 -0.22
C LYS A 16 22.83 5.37 -0.05
N LYS A 17 24.03 5.11 -0.56
CA LYS A 17 24.70 3.79 -0.45
C LYS A 17 25.52 3.62 0.84
N TRP A 18 25.22 4.38 1.87
CA TRP A 18 25.93 4.39 3.14
C TRP A 18 24.95 4.51 4.30
N VAL A 19 25.34 4.01 5.46
CA VAL A 19 24.56 4.07 6.71
C VAL A 19 25.45 4.70 7.78
N SER A 20 24.90 5.63 8.56
CA SER A 20 25.61 6.21 9.71
C SER A 20 25.78 5.14 10.79
N LEU A 21 26.98 5.03 11.34
CA LEU A 21 27.26 4.20 12.52
C LEU A 21 27.11 4.97 13.83
N ASN A 22 26.73 6.25 13.76
CA ASN A 22 26.44 7.04 14.96
C ASN A 22 25.08 6.63 15.54
N GLU A 23 25.08 6.22 16.80
CA GLU A 23 23.88 5.80 17.51
C GLU A 23 22.81 6.90 17.59
N ALA A 24 23.21 8.14 17.85
CA ALA A 24 22.28 9.26 17.98
C ALA A 24 21.54 9.51 16.66
N ASP A 25 22.25 9.46 15.54
CA ASP A 25 21.66 9.61 14.20
C ASP A 25 20.68 8.46 13.91
N ARG A 26 21.05 7.21 14.22
CA ARG A 26 20.20 6.03 13.99
C ARG A 26 18.96 6.01 14.88
N ARG A 27 19.05 6.51 16.11
CA ARG A 27 17.89 6.69 17.00
C ARG A 27 16.96 7.78 16.46
N ALA A 28 17.50 8.95 16.12
CA ALA A 28 16.70 10.05 15.56
C ALA A 28 15.99 9.67 14.25
N GLU A 29 16.63 8.87 13.40
CA GLU A 29 16.03 8.33 12.18
C GLU A 29 14.84 7.40 12.49
N ARG A 30 15.00 6.47 13.43
CA ARG A 30 13.90 5.59 13.88
C ARG A 30 12.74 6.38 14.48
N ASP A 31 13.04 7.30 15.40
CA ASP A 31 12.02 8.12 16.07
C ASP A 31 11.22 8.96 15.05
N LYS A 32 11.89 9.48 14.01
CA LYS A 32 11.23 10.20 12.92
C LYS A 32 10.27 9.30 12.13
N GLN A 33 10.68 8.07 11.81
CA GLN A 33 9.82 7.11 11.11
C GLN A 33 8.63 6.70 11.99
N ASP A 34 8.84 6.50 13.28
CA ASP A 34 7.79 6.19 14.25
C ASP A 34 6.77 7.32 14.39
N ALA A 35 7.25 8.56 14.52
CA ALA A 35 6.39 9.74 14.56
C ALA A 35 5.56 9.85 13.27
N GLN A 36 6.18 9.68 12.10
CA GLN A 36 5.49 9.72 10.81
C GLN A 36 4.38 8.65 10.71
N ARG A 37 4.63 7.42 11.19
CA ARG A 37 3.62 6.35 11.21
C ARG A 37 2.43 6.73 12.09
N LYS A 38 2.69 7.22 13.31
CA LYS A 38 1.65 7.63 14.26
C LYS A 38 0.82 8.81 13.76
N GLU A 39 1.47 9.82 13.18
CA GLU A 39 0.80 10.98 12.59
C GLU A 39 -0.16 10.57 11.47
N ARG A 40 0.29 9.69 10.57
CA ARG A 40 -0.56 9.19 9.48
C ARG A 40 -1.75 8.39 9.97
N GLN A 41 -1.60 7.57 11.02
CA GLN A 41 -2.75 6.91 11.65
C GLN A 41 -3.74 7.90 12.28
N ALA A 42 -3.23 8.92 12.98
CA ALA A 42 -4.07 9.96 13.55
C ALA A 42 -4.85 10.70 12.45
N MET A 43 -4.20 11.04 11.33
CA MET A 43 -4.86 11.63 10.17
C MET A 43 -5.89 10.69 9.53
N ARG A 44 -5.59 9.39 9.36
CA ARG A 44 -6.57 8.40 8.87
C ARG A 44 -7.81 8.36 9.75
N LYS A 45 -7.62 8.36 11.06
CA LYS A 45 -8.72 8.38 12.05
C LYS A 45 -9.58 9.64 11.90
N GLN A 46 -8.94 10.80 11.76
CA GLN A 46 -9.64 12.09 11.57
C GLN A 46 -10.44 12.13 10.26
N LEU A 47 -9.90 11.54 9.19
CA LEU A 47 -10.54 11.45 7.88
C LEU A 47 -11.58 10.34 7.78
N GLY A 48 -11.77 9.54 8.84
CA GLY A 48 -12.70 8.40 8.84
C GLY A 48 -12.27 7.26 7.90
N LEU A 49 -10.98 7.16 7.57
CA LEU A 49 -10.43 6.10 6.75
C LEU A 49 -10.15 4.84 7.57
N ALA A 50 -10.11 3.68 6.91
CA ALA A 50 -9.68 2.44 7.53
C ALA A 50 -8.26 2.60 8.12
N LEU A 51 -8.12 2.24 9.40
CA LEU A 51 -6.84 2.25 10.09
C LEU A 51 -6.00 1.06 9.62
N ASP A 52 -4.68 1.20 9.72
CA ASP A 52 -3.79 0.06 9.46
C ASP A 52 -3.74 -0.80 10.72
N PRO A 53 -4.17 -2.07 10.67
CA PRO A 53 -4.16 -2.95 11.84
C PRO A 53 -2.75 -3.25 12.34
N LEU A 54 -1.71 -3.06 11.52
CA LEU A 54 -0.31 -3.30 11.87
C LEU A 54 0.45 -2.03 12.27
N ALA A 55 -0.22 -0.89 12.43
CA ALA A 55 0.45 0.38 12.67
C ALA A 55 1.33 0.41 13.94
N ASP A 56 0.89 -0.31 14.98
CA ASP A 56 1.57 -0.37 16.28
C ASP A 56 2.58 -1.53 16.38
N ASP A 57 2.57 -2.45 15.42
CA ASP A 57 3.45 -3.64 15.36
C ASP A 57 4.80 -3.34 14.68
N GLY A 58 5.06 -2.06 14.36
CA GLY A 58 6.27 -1.58 13.69
C GLY A 58 7.50 -1.44 14.58
N ALA A 59 7.43 -1.88 15.84
CA ALA A 59 8.55 -1.88 16.76
C ALA A 59 9.52 -3.01 16.42
N ASP A 60 10.77 -2.65 16.13
CA ASP A 60 11.87 -3.61 16.04
C ASP A 60 12.12 -4.17 17.45
N ASP A 61 11.58 -5.36 17.70
CA ASP A 61 11.67 -6.08 18.98
C ASP A 61 13.01 -6.81 19.15
N GLY A 62 13.90 -6.72 18.16
CA GLY A 62 15.22 -7.36 18.16
C GLY A 62 15.17 -8.89 18.06
N LEU A 63 13.99 -9.48 17.81
CA LEU A 63 13.82 -10.93 17.70
C LEU A 63 14.12 -11.39 16.27
N ALA A 64 14.94 -12.44 16.14
CA ALA A 64 15.13 -13.12 14.88
C ALA A 64 13.91 -13.98 14.51
N TYR A 65 13.77 -14.35 13.23
CA TYR A 65 12.64 -15.17 12.75
C TYR A 65 12.44 -16.47 13.54
N SER A 66 13.53 -17.14 13.95
CA SER A 66 13.48 -18.38 14.75
C SER A 66 13.09 -18.18 16.22
N GLU A 67 13.09 -16.94 16.69
CA GLU A 67 12.79 -16.56 18.08
C GLU A 67 11.36 -16.01 18.22
N ARG A 68 10.64 -15.86 17.09
CA ARG A 68 9.28 -15.35 17.06
C ARG A 68 8.26 -16.45 17.35
N ASP A 69 7.21 -16.05 18.04
CA ASP A 69 6.07 -16.92 18.33
C ASP A 69 5.21 -17.09 17.07
N ILE A 70 5.13 -18.33 16.59
CA ILE A 70 4.39 -18.73 15.39
C ILE A 70 2.92 -18.29 15.46
N VAL A 71 2.31 -18.32 16.66
CA VAL A 71 0.90 -17.93 16.82
C VAL A 71 0.72 -16.43 16.60
N LYS A 72 1.67 -15.61 17.08
CA LYS A 72 1.65 -14.16 16.86
C LYS A 72 1.95 -13.81 15.42
N ASP A 73 2.87 -14.53 14.78
CA ASP A 73 3.19 -14.33 13.37
C ASP A 73 2.00 -14.67 12.46
N ALA A 74 1.29 -15.77 12.72
CA ALA A 74 0.07 -16.13 11.99
C ALA A 74 -1.07 -15.12 12.21
N ALA A 75 -1.16 -14.51 13.39
CA ALA A 75 -2.12 -13.43 13.65
C ALA A 75 -1.76 -12.15 12.86
N ARG A 76 -0.47 -11.80 12.82
CA ARG A 76 0.05 -10.66 12.05
C ARG A 76 -0.22 -10.83 10.56
N GLU A 77 -0.03 -12.03 10.01
CA GLU A 77 -0.30 -12.33 8.60
C GLU A 77 -1.78 -12.08 8.26
N LYS A 78 -2.71 -12.55 9.09
CA LYS A 78 -4.15 -12.29 8.89
C LYS A 78 -4.50 -10.81 8.94
N LEU A 79 -3.85 -10.05 9.83
CA LEU A 79 -4.05 -8.59 9.90
C LEU A 79 -3.44 -7.88 8.68
N ALA A 80 -2.40 -8.43 8.07
CA ALA A 80 -1.82 -7.87 6.84
C ALA A 80 -2.80 -7.93 5.66
N ASP A 81 -3.63 -8.97 5.59
CA ASP A 81 -4.69 -9.10 4.57
C ASP A 81 -5.79 -8.03 4.72
N GLU A 82 -6.03 -7.56 5.95
CA GLU A 82 -7.02 -6.52 6.25
C GLU A 82 -6.50 -5.10 5.98
N ARG A 83 -5.23 -4.96 5.61
CA ARG A 83 -4.62 -3.66 5.37
C ARG A 83 -5.30 -2.97 4.18
N PRO A 84 -5.67 -1.68 4.30
CA PRO A 84 -6.32 -0.98 3.20
C PRO A 84 -5.39 -0.87 1.98
N ASP A 85 -5.86 -1.35 0.83
CA ASP A 85 -5.20 -1.22 -0.47
C ASP A 85 -5.80 -0.06 -1.28
N PRO A 86 -5.15 1.11 -1.31
CA PRO A 86 -5.63 2.25 -2.08
C PRO A 86 -5.50 2.01 -3.59
N LEU A 87 -4.51 1.26 -4.07
CA LEU A 87 -4.30 1.05 -5.50
C LEU A 87 -5.39 0.14 -6.07
N LEU A 88 -5.75 -0.92 -5.35
CA LEU A 88 -6.87 -1.76 -5.73
C LEU A 88 -8.18 -0.97 -5.79
N ARG A 89 -8.45 -0.14 -4.78
CA ARG A 89 -9.66 0.70 -4.74
C ARG A 89 -9.72 1.68 -5.91
N GLU A 90 -8.64 2.38 -6.20
CA GLU A 90 -8.59 3.30 -7.35
C GLU A 90 -8.70 2.54 -8.68
N SER A 91 -8.07 1.36 -8.81
CA SER A 91 -8.19 0.56 -10.02
C SER A 91 -9.63 0.10 -10.29
N ALA A 92 -10.39 -0.25 -9.25
CA ALA A 92 -11.81 -0.58 -9.35
C ALA A 92 -12.65 0.64 -9.75
N ALA A 93 -12.34 1.83 -9.21
CA ALA A 93 -13.01 3.07 -9.59
C ALA A 93 -12.77 3.41 -11.07
N ILE A 94 -11.51 3.36 -11.53
CA ILE A 94 -11.13 3.58 -12.93
C ILE A 94 -11.86 2.60 -13.87
N LEU A 95 -11.94 1.33 -13.48
CA LEU A 95 -12.68 0.33 -14.25
C LEU A 95 -14.17 0.65 -14.31
N GLY A 96 -14.77 1.07 -13.19
CA GLY A 96 -16.17 1.52 -13.13
C GLY A 96 -16.44 2.69 -14.07
N ASP A 97 -15.57 3.70 -14.05
CA ASP A 97 -15.66 4.87 -14.94
C ASP A 97 -15.53 4.45 -16.41
N ALA A 98 -14.58 3.58 -16.72
CA ALA A 98 -14.40 3.04 -18.07
C ALA A 98 -15.65 2.30 -18.57
N ILE A 99 -16.25 1.45 -17.72
CA ILE A 99 -17.51 0.76 -18.04
C ILE A 99 -18.63 1.78 -18.27
N GLY A 100 -18.72 2.82 -17.43
CA GLY A 100 -19.71 3.89 -17.57
C GLY A 100 -19.58 4.64 -18.90
N LEU A 101 -18.35 4.99 -19.29
CA LEU A 101 -18.05 5.65 -20.56
C LEU A 101 -18.42 4.76 -21.76
N LEU A 102 -18.03 3.49 -21.73
CA LEU A 102 -18.33 2.54 -22.81
C LEU A 102 -19.85 2.29 -22.93
N ALA A 103 -20.55 2.14 -21.81
CA ALA A 103 -22.00 1.94 -21.80
C ALA A 103 -22.78 3.10 -22.45
N GLN A 104 -22.28 4.34 -22.32
CA GLN A 104 -22.90 5.53 -22.90
C GLN A 104 -22.51 5.75 -24.37
N ASP A 105 -21.30 5.35 -24.78
CA ASP A 105 -20.77 5.55 -26.11
C ASP A 105 -20.61 4.21 -26.89
N ARG A 106 -21.66 3.88 -27.66
CA ARG A 106 -21.68 2.69 -28.54
C ARG A 106 -20.61 2.70 -29.64
N PRO A 107 -20.37 3.80 -30.40
CA PRO A 107 -19.31 3.79 -31.40
C PRO A 107 -17.91 3.68 -30.79
N LEU A 108 -17.66 4.28 -29.63
CA LEU A 108 -16.39 4.07 -28.89
C LEU A 108 -16.28 2.61 -28.45
N SER A 109 -17.34 2.03 -27.90
CA SER A 109 -17.37 0.61 -27.51
C SER A 109 -16.99 -0.33 -28.66
N ALA A 110 -17.49 -0.07 -29.87
CA ALA A 110 -17.14 -0.88 -31.04
C ALA A 110 -15.64 -0.86 -31.38
N GLN A 111 -14.91 0.22 -31.04
CA GLN A 111 -13.48 0.35 -31.29
C GLN A 111 -12.62 -0.31 -30.20
N VAL A 112 -13.08 -0.28 -28.95
CA VAL A 112 -12.31 -0.73 -27.77
C VAL A 112 -12.63 -2.18 -27.40
N LEU A 113 -13.65 -2.80 -28.02
CA LEU A 113 -13.98 -4.21 -27.81
C LEU A 113 -12.72 -5.08 -28.02
N PRO A 114 -12.29 -5.85 -27.00
CA PRO A 114 -11.18 -6.79 -27.15
C PRO A 114 -11.53 -7.77 -28.27
N LYS A 115 -10.54 -8.09 -29.11
CA LYS A 115 -10.71 -9.10 -30.17
C LYS A 115 -11.10 -10.42 -29.50
N SER A 116 -12.38 -10.77 -29.60
CA SER A 116 -12.91 -12.02 -29.07
C SER A 116 -12.66 -13.13 -30.09
N THR A 117 -12.00 -14.22 -29.68
CA THR A 117 -11.86 -15.43 -30.51
C THR A 117 -13.11 -16.31 -30.51
N GLY A 118 -14.13 -16.01 -29.69
CA GLY A 118 -15.39 -16.76 -29.69
C GLY A 118 -16.46 -16.21 -28.75
N PRO A 119 -17.72 -16.64 -28.92
CA PRO A 119 -18.82 -16.22 -28.06
C PRO A 119 -18.54 -16.58 -26.59
N GLY A 120 -18.68 -15.60 -25.69
CA GLY A 120 -18.42 -15.78 -24.25
C GLY A 120 -16.96 -15.66 -23.83
N ARG A 121 -16.02 -15.37 -24.75
CA ARG A 121 -14.63 -15.03 -24.42
C ARG A 121 -14.40 -13.54 -24.63
N TRP A 122 -13.94 -12.85 -23.59
CA TRP A 122 -13.74 -11.40 -23.60
C TRP A 122 -12.27 -10.98 -23.69
N ALA A 123 -11.34 -11.95 -23.83
CA ALA A 123 -9.93 -11.74 -24.13
C ALA A 123 -9.33 -13.05 -24.72
N ASP A 124 -8.16 -12.95 -25.35
CA ASP A 124 -7.40 -14.09 -25.89
C ASP A 124 -6.86 -15.03 -24.80
#